data_AF-A0A261Y3R7-F1
#
_entry.id   AF-A0A261Y3R7-F1
#
_cell.length_a   1.000
_cell.length_b   1.000
_cell.length_c   1.000
_cell.angle_alpha   90.00
_cell.angle_beta   90.00
_cell.angle_gamma   90.00
#
_symmetry.space_group_name_H-M   'P 1'
#
loop_
_entity.id
_entity.type
_entity.pdbx_description
1 polymer ?
#
loop_
_entity_poly.entity_id
_entity_poly.type
_entity_poly.pdbx_seq_one_letter_code
_entity_poly.pdbx_strand_id
1 'polypeptide(L)'
;MDKTIALHFIREGHFELAESFMREVGMQISQMEPDVYLPQSMSASWDGANGSEKPIHEDGDQQLDGAEQSMNEDLDRDIDMLAASMTVEQSANGNLQVGEHLTPWQVKEEFREMYRIVEELKEGRVTGALIWAQSHREALRKKESNLEFNLHNLQYMTYLQANQTLDALLYARRWFPDFTARHLPEIQRLLAAICFTDRLATSPYADLVSNIHWQDIQHDFTKEFCSLLGMSAESPLFVSVMVGTIALPTIIKMATIMKDKKTEWSQQDELPVEIPLPENLRYHSIFACPVSKEQATEENPPMMMPCGHVICKESLSKLGKGSRRNSSKFKCPYCPSESTPNQAVRVYF
;
A
#
# COMPACT_ATOMS: atom_id res chain seq x y z
N MET A 1 9.02 1.09 23.22
CA MET A 1 8.87 -0.37 23.08
C MET A 1 7.45 -0.81 23.44
N ASP A 2 6.93 -0.42 24.60
CA ASP A 2 5.57 -0.83 25.06
C ASP A 2 4.45 -0.45 24.09
N LYS A 3 4.49 0.77 23.52
CA LYS A 3 3.53 1.20 22.47
C LYS A 3 3.52 0.26 21.27
N THR A 4 4.70 -0.16 20.81
CA THR A 4 4.84 -1.08 19.67
C THR A 4 4.28 -2.47 19.98
N ILE A 5 4.45 -2.95 21.21
CA ILE A 5 3.92 -4.24 21.68
C ILE A 5 2.38 -4.18 21.79
N ALA A 6 1.83 -3.14 22.42
CA ALA A 6 0.39 -2.94 22.51
C ALA A 6 -0.26 -2.83 21.12
N LEU A 7 0.35 -2.06 20.23
CA LEU A 7 -0.12 -1.90 18.86
C LEU A 7 -0.04 -3.22 18.07
N HIS A 8 1.00 -4.03 18.30
CA HIS A 8 1.07 -5.36 17.72
C HIS A 8 -0.08 -6.25 18.20
N PHE A 9 -0.40 -6.27 19.50
CA PHE A 9 -1.54 -7.05 19.99
C PHE A 9 -2.86 -6.60 19.39
N ILE A 10 -3.11 -5.29 19.30
CA ILE A 10 -4.32 -4.75 18.64
C ILE A 10 -4.39 -5.21 17.19
N ARG A 11 -3.26 -5.08 16.49
CA ARG A 11 -3.14 -5.39 15.08
C ARG A 11 -3.31 -6.87 14.76
N GLU A 12 -2.88 -7.76 15.65
CA GLU A 12 -3.12 -9.21 15.54
C GLU A 12 -4.51 -9.64 16.07
N GLY A 13 -5.37 -8.69 16.44
CA GLY A 13 -6.73 -8.97 16.93
C GLY A 13 -6.79 -9.43 18.39
N HIS A 14 -5.67 -9.41 19.10
CA HIS A 14 -5.58 -9.76 20.52
C HIS A 14 -5.96 -8.57 21.42
N PHE A 15 -7.20 -8.09 21.29
CA PHE A 15 -7.66 -6.86 21.95
C PHE A 15 -7.63 -6.94 23.49
N GLU A 16 -8.09 -8.04 24.09
CA GLU A 16 -8.10 -8.21 25.55
C GLU A 16 -6.70 -8.28 26.15
N LEU A 17 -5.77 -8.90 25.40
CA LEU A 17 -4.35 -8.95 25.77
C LEU A 17 -3.73 -7.57 25.68
N ALA A 18 -4.05 -6.80 24.63
CA ALA A 18 -3.60 -5.43 24.50
C ALA A 18 -4.08 -4.56 25.66
N GLU A 19 -5.36 -4.68 26.06
CA GLU A 19 -5.90 -3.93 27.20
C GLU A 19 -5.22 -4.29 28.52
N SER A 20 -5.05 -5.59 28.77
CA SER A 20 -4.39 -6.08 29.98
C SER A 20 -2.95 -5.57 30.05
N PHE A 21 -2.21 -5.68 28.94
CA PHE A 21 -0.85 -5.16 28.81
C PHE A 21 -0.80 -3.64 29.05
N MET A 22 -1.67 -2.87 28.38
CA MET A 22 -1.72 -1.40 28.54
C MET A 22 -2.01 -0.99 29.98
N ARG A 23 -2.87 -1.73 30.69
CA ARG A 23 -3.18 -1.50 32.11
C ARG A 23 -1.98 -1.79 33.01
N GLU A 24 -1.27 -2.90 32.77
CA GLU A 24 -0.12 -3.32 33.57
C GLU A 24 1.07 -2.37 33.44
N VAL A 25 1.34 -1.87 32.23
CA VAL A 25 2.44 -0.92 31.99
C VAL A 25 2.08 0.53 32.35
N GLY A 26 0.85 0.78 32.82
CA GLY A 26 0.40 2.11 33.22
C GLY A 26 0.30 3.11 32.06
N MET A 27 0.01 2.63 30.84
CA MET A 27 -0.02 3.47 29.63
C MET A 27 -1.17 4.50 29.72
N GLN A 28 -0.84 5.77 29.91
CA GLN A 28 -1.79 6.88 29.97
C GLN A 28 -2.09 7.42 28.54
N ILE A 29 -3.38 7.68 28.26
CA ILE A 29 -3.89 8.13 26.94
C ILE A 29 -3.17 9.40 26.43
N SER A 30 -2.68 10.25 27.34
CA SER A 30 -2.04 11.53 27.03
C SER A 30 -0.54 11.47 26.73
N GLN A 31 0.12 10.30 26.88
CA GLN A 31 1.57 10.15 26.63
C GLN A 31 1.89 9.65 25.21
N MET A 32 0.92 9.69 24.31
CA MET A 32 0.96 8.99 23.03
C MET A 32 1.17 9.95 21.85
N GLU A 33 2.20 10.80 21.89
CA GLU A 33 2.73 11.35 20.64
C GLU A 33 3.37 10.19 19.84
N PRO A 34 3.12 10.07 18.53
CA PRO A 34 3.75 9.03 17.72
C PRO A 34 5.08 9.48 17.13
N ASP A 35 6.13 8.68 17.34
CA ASP A 35 7.18 8.54 16.33
C ASP A 35 6.54 7.91 15.08
N VAL A 36 6.25 8.73 14.08
CA VAL A 36 5.97 8.26 12.72
C VAL A 36 7.21 8.56 11.88
N TYR A 37 7.88 7.51 11.43
CA TYR A 37 8.79 7.59 10.30
C TYR A 37 7.93 7.64 9.02
N LEU A 38 7.59 8.84 8.58
CA LEU A 38 7.02 9.08 7.24
C LEU A 38 8.20 9.18 6.26
N PRO A 39 8.34 8.31 5.25
CA PRO A 39 9.07 8.70 4.05
C PRO A 39 8.23 9.80 3.38
N GLN A 40 8.75 11.02 3.38
CA GLN A 40 8.15 12.14 2.65
C GLN A 40 8.21 11.83 1.15
N SER A 41 7.16 11.23 0.59
CA SER A 41 6.89 11.37 -0.84
C SER A 41 6.16 12.69 -1.06
N MET A 42 6.94 13.75 -1.29
CA MET A 42 6.40 15.05 -1.69
C MET A 42 5.80 14.95 -3.10
N SER A 43 4.58 15.45 -3.21
CA SER A 43 3.84 15.69 -4.43
C SER A 43 4.65 16.52 -5.44
N ALA A 44 4.85 15.98 -6.63
CA ALA A 44 5.36 16.74 -7.77
C ALA A 44 4.19 17.50 -8.43
N SER A 45 4.16 18.81 -8.22
CA SER A 45 3.35 19.76 -8.98
C SER A 45 3.77 19.71 -10.46
N TRP A 46 2.87 19.28 -11.34
CA TRP A 46 3.01 19.44 -12.79
C TRP A 46 2.16 20.62 -13.24
N ASP A 47 2.83 21.74 -13.51
CA ASP A 47 2.25 22.89 -14.18
C ASP A 47 2.31 22.69 -15.71
N GLY A 48 1.16 22.88 -16.37
CA GLY A 48 1.05 23.29 -17.77
C GLY A 48 0.56 22.23 -18.76
N ALA A 49 -0.65 22.40 -19.30
CA ALA A 49 -0.89 23.25 -20.47
C ALA A 49 -2.32 23.06 -21.02
N ASN A 50 -2.93 24.19 -21.40
CA ASN A 50 -4.24 24.32 -22.03
C ASN A 50 -4.41 23.46 -23.28
N GLY A 51 -5.56 22.76 -23.36
CA GLY A 51 -6.10 22.17 -24.57
C GLY A 51 -7.63 22.31 -24.57
N SER A 52 -8.11 23.27 -25.34
CA SER A 52 -9.53 23.61 -25.52
C SER A 52 -10.23 22.65 -26.46
N GLU A 53 -11.27 21.94 -26.00
CA GLU A 53 -12.23 21.28 -26.89
C GLU A 53 -13.68 21.52 -26.44
N LYS A 54 -14.53 21.81 -27.44
CA LYS A 54 -15.91 22.28 -27.35
C LYS A 54 -16.91 21.12 -27.17
N PRO A 55 -18.11 21.38 -26.63
CA PRO A 55 -19.13 20.36 -26.40
C PRO A 55 -19.87 20.00 -27.69
N ILE A 56 -20.15 18.71 -27.89
CA ILE A 56 -21.09 18.20 -28.89
C ILE A 56 -22.36 17.79 -28.16
N HIS A 57 -23.45 18.46 -28.55
CA HIS A 57 -24.84 18.12 -28.32
C HIS A 57 -25.22 16.95 -29.22
N GLU A 58 -25.84 15.89 -28.71
CA GLU A 58 -26.84 15.11 -29.45
C GLU A 58 -27.98 14.71 -28.51
N ASP A 59 -29.18 15.04 -28.96
CA ASP A 59 -30.48 14.82 -28.32
C ASP A 59 -30.96 13.36 -28.49
N GLY A 60 -31.75 12.93 -27.50
CA GLY A 60 -32.96 12.12 -27.69
C GLY A 60 -32.82 10.68 -28.17
N ASP A 61 -33.22 9.73 -27.33
CA ASP A 61 -34.44 8.97 -27.64
C ASP A 61 -35.02 8.20 -26.46
N GLN A 62 -36.33 8.03 -26.57
CA GLN A 62 -37.33 7.71 -25.56
C GLN A 62 -37.32 6.26 -25.07
N GLN A 63 -37.54 6.12 -23.76
CA GLN A 63 -38.60 5.33 -23.11
C GLN A 63 -39.02 4.00 -23.78
N LEU A 64 -38.73 2.88 -23.13
CA LEU A 64 -39.60 1.71 -23.11
C LEU A 64 -39.70 1.13 -21.68
N ASP A 65 -40.95 1.04 -21.24
CA ASP A 65 -41.50 0.43 -20.02
C ASP A 65 -40.93 -0.99 -19.77
N GLY A 66 -40.79 -1.50 -18.55
CA GLY A 66 -41.70 -1.40 -17.41
C GLY A 66 -42.40 -2.74 -17.20
N ALA A 67 -41.68 -3.73 -16.67
CA ALA A 67 -42.21 -4.87 -15.92
C ALA A 67 -41.03 -5.70 -15.39
N GLU A 68 -40.96 -5.86 -14.06
CA GLU A 68 -40.15 -6.80 -13.24
C GLU A 68 -39.51 -6.09 -12.02
N GLN A 69 -40.32 -5.29 -11.32
CA GLN A 69 -40.03 -4.80 -9.98
C GLN A 69 -40.92 -5.57 -9.01
N SER A 70 -40.35 -6.45 -8.18
CA SER A 70 -41.00 -6.88 -6.94
C SER A 70 -40.15 -7.82 -6.06
N MET A 71 -39.00 -8.35 -6.49
CA MET A 71 -38.28 -9.31 -5.62
C MET A 71 -36.75 -9.18 -5.55
N ASN A 72 -36.13 -8.31 -6.35
CA ASN A 72 -34.66 -8.17 -6.39
C ASN A 72 -34.17 -6.78 -5.93
N GLU A 73 -35.09 -5.91 -5.49
CA GLU A 73 -34.72 -4.59 -5.00
C GLU A 73 -34.17 -4.65 -3.57
N ASP A 74 -34.39 -5.72 -2.81
CA ASP A 74 -34.12 -5.69 -1.36
C ASP A 74 -32.62 -5.81 -1.02
N LEU A 75 -31.83 -6.67 -1.69
CA LEU A 75 -30.41 -6.84 -1.36
C LEU A 75 -29.52 -5.69 -1.90
N ASP A 76 -29.82 -5.19 -3.10
CA ASP A 76 -29.11 -4.05 -3.70
C ASP A 76 -29.55 -2.71 -3.08
N ARG A 77 -30.83 -2.58 -2.69
CA ARG A 77 -31.23 -1.47 -1.81
C ARG A 77 -30.60 -1.60 -0.45
N ASP A 78 -30.42 -2.79 0.12
CA ASP A 78 -29.73 -2.92 1.39
C ASP A 78 -28.26 -2.49 1.26
N ILE A 79 -27.55 -2.82 0.18
CA ILE A 79 -26.18 -2.32 -0.05
C ILE A 79 -26.17 -0.79 -0.26
N ASP A 80 -27.05 -0.25 -1.12
CA ASP A 80 -27.12 1.19 -1.39
C ASP A 80 -27.65 1.99 -0.18
N MET A 81 -28.57 1.43 0.62
CA MET A 81 -29.16 2.01 1.84
C MET A 81 -28.20 1.88 3.02
N LEU A 82 -27.48 0.77 3.17
CA LEU A 82 -26.43 0.61 4.19
C LEU A 82 -25.21 1.47 3.85
N ALA A 83 -24.82 1.58 2.58
CA ALA A 83 -23.81 2.54 2.16
C ALA A 83 -24.27 3.99 2.40
N ALA A 84 -25.54 4.30 2.14
CA ALA A 84 -26.12 5.61 2.45
C ALA A 84 -26.28 5.88 3.96
N SER A 85 -26.54 4.86 4.79
CA SER A 85 -26.63 5.03 6.25
C SER A 85 -25.25 5.10 6.90
N MET A 86 -24.28 4.32 6.43
CA MET A 86 -22.89 4.35 6.90
C MET A 86 -22.17 5.63 6.48
N THR A 87 -22.46 6.19 5.29
CA THR A 87 -21.94 7.52 4.89
C THR A 87 -22.48 8.65 5.77
N VAL A 88 -23.72 8.53 6.28
CA VAL A 88 -24.31 9.50 7.23
C VAL A 88 -23.76 9.34 8.65
N GLU A 89 -23.55 8.11 9.14
CA GLU A 89 -22.94 7.87 10.47
C GLU A 89 -21.42 8.14 10.49
N GLN A 90 -20.71 7.90 9.38
CA GLN A 90 -19.30 8.28 9.24
C GLN A 90 -19.09 9.80 9.10
N SER A 91 -20.12 10.57 8.73
CA SER A 91 -20.03 12.03 8.85
C SER A 91 -19.90 12.49 10.31
N ALA A 92 -20.18 11.61 11.29
CA ALA A 92 -19.92 11.84 12.71
C ALA A 92 -18.60 11.21 13.22
N ASN A 93 -17.95 10.30 12.48
CA ASN A 93 -16.77 9.55 12.98
C ASN A 93 -15.66 9.19 11.96
N GLY A 94 -15.69 9.68 10.72
CA GLY A 94 -14.84 9.14 9.63
C GLY A 94 -14.34 10.14 8.59
N ASN A 95 -14.13 11.41 8.96
CA ASN A 95 -13.18 12.25 8.22
C ASN A 95 -11.80 12.06 8.88
N LEU A 96 -11.18 10.88 8.72
CA LEU A 96 -9.74 10.79 8.99
C LEU A 96 -9.04 11.59 7.90
N GLN A 97 -8.71 12.85 8.23
CA GLN A 97 -7.78 13.61 7.41
C GLN A 97 -6.46 12.83 7.39
N VAL A 98 -5.94 12.58 6.20
CA VAL A 98 -4.62 11.97 5.98
C VAL A 98 -3.60 12.76 6.83
N GLY A 99 -3.16 12.19 7.96
CA GLY A 99 -2.22 12.82 8.88
C GLY A 99 -2.69 13.06 10.32
N GLU A 100 -3.94 12.75 10.70
CA GLU A 100 -4.33 12.78 12.12
C GLU A 100 -3.85 11.55 12.91
N HIS A 101 -3.18 11.81 14.04
CA HIS A 101 -2.58 10.77 14.89
C HIS A 101 -3.65 10.03 15.71
N LEU A 102 -3.85 8.74 15.43
CA LEU A 102 -4.79 7.89 16.17
C LEU A 102 -4.21 7.45 17.52
N THR A 103 -5.01 7.57 18.57
CA THR A 103 -4.72 6.93 19.86
C THR A 103 -4.86 5.41 19.72
N PRO A 104 -4.16 4.58 20.53
CA PRO A 104 -4.33 3.13 20.51
C PRO A 104 -5.77 2.65 20.70
N TRP A 105 -6.60 3.42 21.41
CA TRP A 105 -8.03 3.11 21.55
C TRP A 105 -8.83 3.37 20.27
N GLN A 106 -8.52 4.45 19.54
CA GLN A 106 -9.09 4.68 18.21
C GLN A 106 -8.60 3.61 17.23
N VAL A 107 -7.30 3.31 17.22
CA VAL A 107 -6.74 2.21 16.42
C VAL A 107 -7.43 0.89 16.77
N LYS A 108 -7.69 0.62 18.06
CA LYS A 108 -8.41 -0.59 18.48
C LYS A 108 -9.79 -0.70 17.84
N GLU A 109 -10.57 0.39 17.81
CA GLU A 109 -11.91 0.36 17.22
C GLU A 109 -11.86 0.17 15.69
N GLU A 110 -10.92 0.85 15.03
CA GLU A 110 -10.65 0.64 13.60
C GLU A 110 -10.30 -0.83 13.31
N PHE A 111 -9.40 -1.43 14.09
CA PHE A 111 -9.04 -2.83 13.92
C PHE A 111 -10.20 -3.78 14.28
N ARG A 112 -11.08 -3.43 15.21
CA ARG A 112 -12.30 -4.22 15.46
C ARG A 112 -13.20 -4.27 14.24
N GLU A 113 -13.40 -3.13 13.59
CA GLU A 113 -14.16 -3.04 12.34
C GLU A 113 -13.49 -3.86 11.22
N MET A 114 -12.17 -3.72 11.06
CA MET A 114 -11.40 -4.51 10.10
C MET A 114 -11.59 -6.01 10.32
N TYR A 115 -11.43 -6.50 11.56
CA TYR A 115 -11.58 -7.92 11.86
C TYR A 115 -13.01 -8.42 11.67
N ARG A 116 -14.03 -7.60 11.94
CA ARG A 116 -15.43 -7.91 11.61
C ARG A 116 -15.60 -8.17 10.11
N ILE A 117 -15.09 -7.26 9.27
CA ILE A 117 -15.16 -7.38 7.81
C ILE A 117 -14.36 -8.58 7.31
N VAL A 118 -13.16 -8.82 7.85
CA VAL A 118 -12.34 -9.98 7.47
C VAL A 118 -13.04 -11.30 7.84
N GLU A 119 -13.75 -11.36 8.95
CA GLU A 119 -14.53 -12.54 9.31
C GLU A 119 -15.72 -12.76 8.36
N GLU A 120 -16.41 -11.70 7.96
CA GLU A 120 -17.43 -11.77 6.90
C GLU A 120 -16.85 -12.33 5.59
N LEU A 121 -15.67 -11.86 5.18
CA LEU A 121 -14.98 -12.36 3.99
C LEU A 121 -14.61 -13.85 4.11
N LYS A 122 -14.20 -14.32 5.29
CA LYS A 122 -13.94 -15.77 5.52
C LYS A 122 -15.21 -16.61 5.40
N GLU A 123 -16.34 -16.05 5.79
CA GLU A 123 -17.65 -16.69 5.66
C GLU A 123 -18.26 -16.56 4.25
N GLY A 124 -17.53 -15.97 3.29
CA GLY A 124 -17.97 -15.80 1.90
C GLY A 124 -18.93 -14.63 1.69
N ARG A 125 -19.00 -13.69 2.63
CA ARG A 125 -19.83 -12.48 2.53
C ARG A 125 -18.95 -11.26 2.18
N VAL A 126 -19.25 -10.61 1.06
CA VAL A 126 -18.44 -9.47 0.55
C VAL A 126 -19.01 -8.11 0.97
N THR A 127 -20.23 -8.06 1.50
CA THR A 127 -20.99 -6.84 1.74
C THR A 127 -20.25 -5.80 2.60
N GLY A 128 -19.75 -6.17 3.78
CA GLY A 128 -19.03 -5.23 4.64
C GLY A 128 -17.77 -4.66 3.99
N ALA A 129 -17.02 -5.49 3.26
CA ALA A 129 -15.83 -5.07 2.55
C ALA A 129 -16.13 -4.13 1.37
N LEU A 130 -17.23 -4.36 0.64
CA LEU A 130 -17.69 -3.47 -0.44
C LEU A 130 -18.09 -2.10 0.10
N ILE A 131 -18.85 -2.05 1.20
CA ILE A 131 -19.26 -0.77 1.80
C ILE A 131 -18.04 0.00 2.31
N TRP A 132 -17.09 -0.70 2.92
CA TRP A 132 -15.83 -0.09 3.33
C TRP A 132 -15.03 0.44 2.12
N ALA A 133 -14.91 -0.33 1.05
CA ALA A 133 -14.16 0.08 -0.15
C ALA A 133 -14.81 1.30 -0.83
N GLN A 134 -16.15 1.36 -0.88
CA GLN A 134 -16.88 2.49 -1.45
C GLN A 134 -16.73 3.76 -0.62
N SER A 135 -16.82 3.67 0.72
CA SER A 135 -16.59 4.83 1.61
C SER A 135 -15.16 5.37 1.51
N HIS A 136 -14.19 4.53 1.16
CA HIS A 136 -12.78 4.90 1.00
C HIS A 136 -12.32 5.01 -0.47
N ARG A 137 -13.26 5.05 -1.43
CA ARG A 137 -12.99 4.97 -2.88
C ARG A 137 -11.98 6.00 -3.36
N GLU A 138 -12.08 7.26 -2.91
CA GLU A 138 -11.14 8.31 -3.33
C GLU A 138 -9.71 8.04 -2.86
N ALA A 139 -9.55 7.55 -1.62
CA ALA A 139 -8.25 7.24 -1.05
C ALA A 139 -7.61 6.03 -1.73
N LEU A 140 -8.41 4.99 -2.02
CA LEU A 140 -7.98 3.81 -2.78
C LEU A 140 -7.57 4.17 -4.21
N ARG A 141 -8.32 5.05 -4.89
CA ARG A 141 -8.01 5.52 -6.25
C ARG A 141 -6.70 6.28 -6.31
N LYS A 142 -6.40 7.13 -5.32
CA LYS A 142 -5.11 7.86 -5.22
C LYS A 142 -3.90 6.93 -5.10
N LYS A 143 -4.10 5.74 -4.51
CA LYS A 143 -3.07 4.70 -4.36
C LYS A 143 -3.05 3.71 -5.52
N GLU A 144 -3.93 3.90 -6.52
CA GLU A 144 -4.12 2.98 -7.63
C GLU A 144 -4.43 1.54 -7.18
N SER A 145 -5.16 1.40 -6.07
CA SER A 145 -5.55 0.08 -5.55
C SER A 145 -6.62 -0.58 -6.42
N ASN A 146 -6.48 -1.90 -6.63
CA ASN A 146 -7.45 -2.74 -7.35
C ASN A 146 -8.47 -3.41 -6.42
N LEU A 147 -8.40 -3.17 -5.11
CA LEU A 147 -9.21 -3.86 -4.10
C LEU A 147 -10.72 -3.77 -4.39
N GLU A 148 -11.21 -2.58 -4.72
CA GLU A 148 -12.63 -2.36 -4.98
C GLU A 148 -13.15 -3.18 -6.17
N PHE A 149 -12.38 -3.21 -7.27
CA PHE A 149 -12.73 -4.04 -8.42
C PHE A 149 -12.72 -5.52 -8.07
N ASN A 150 -11.72 -5.99 -7.33
CA ASN A 150 -11.61 -7.38 -6.90
C ASN A 150 -12.80 -7.80 -6.01
N LEU A 151 -13.31 -6.90 -5.16
CA LEU A 151 -14.48 -7.15 -4.33
C LEU A 151 -15.76 -7.28 -5.18
N HIS A 152 -15.96 -6.38 -6.16
CA HIS A 152 -17.07 -6.49 -7.10
C HIS A 152 -17.00 -7.77 -7.94
N ASN A 153 -15.79 -8.20 -8.34
CA ASN A 153 -15.56 -9.46 -9.01
C ASN A 153 -16.03 -10.64 -8.14
N LEU A 154 -15.59 -10.72 -6.87
CA LEU A 154 -16.04 -11.79 -5.97
C LEU A 154 -17.57 -11.81 -5.81
N GLN A 155 -18.20 -10.66 -5.60
CA GLN A 155 -19.66 -10.60 -5.47
C GLN A 155 -20.37 -11.10 -6.74
N TYR A 156 -19.90 -10.68 -7.92
CA TYR A 156 -20.42 -11.18 -9.19
C TYR A 156 -20.25 -12.70 -9.32
N MET A 157 -19.08 -13.23 -8.94
CA MET A 157 -18.81 -14.66 -8.96
C MET A 157 -19.70 -15.44 -7.97
N THR A 158 -20.03 -14.86 -6.81
CA THR A 158 -20.98 -15.45 -5.86
C THR A 158 -22.37 -15.62 -6.48
N TYR A 159 -22.88 -14.61 -7.22
CA TYR A 159 -24.14 -14.74 -7.95
C TYR A 159 -24.08 -15.84 -9.02
N LEU A 160 -22.98 -15.92 -9.78
CA LEU A 160 -22.81 -16.99 -10.77
C LEU A 160 -22.76 -18.38 -10.12
N GLN A 161 -22.05 -18.54 -9.00
CA GLN A 161 -22.00 -19.81 -8.28
C GLN A 161 -23.36 -20.23 -7.70
N ALA A 162 -24.20 -19.26 -7.34
CA ALA A 162 -25.58 -19.49 -6.89
C ALA A 162 -26.56 -19.75 -8.04
N ASN A 163 -26.10 -19.78 -9.29
CA ASN A 163 -26.92 -19.85 -10.52
C ASN A 163 -27.94 -18.70 -10.64
N GLN A 164 -27.64 -17.55 -10.03
CA GLN A 164 -28.44 -16.33 -10.07
C GLN A 164 -27.99 -15.45 -11.25
N THR A 165 -28.18 -15.95 -12.47
CA THR A 165 -27.63 -15.36 -13.70
C THR A 165 -28.15 -13.95 -13.97
N LEU A 166 -29.43 -13.71 -13.68
CA LEU A 166 -30.06 -12.39 -13.88
C LEU A 166 -29.46 -11.36 -12.91
N ASP A 167 -29.33 -11.71 -11.63
CA ASP A 167 -28.77 -10.83 -10.61
C ASP A 167 -27.30 -10.52 -10.91
N ALA A 168 -26.52 -11.50 -11.36
CA ALA A 168 -25.15 -11.29 -11.82
C ALA A 168 -25.07 -10.27 -12.97
N LEU A 169 -25.97 -10.33 -13.95
CA LEU A 169 -26.01 -9.37 -15.08
C LEU A 169 -26.41 -7.96 -14.64
N LEU A 170 -27.41 -7.85 -13.77
CA LEU A 170 -27.83 -6.56 -13.21
C LEU A 170 -26.69 -5.93 -12.41
N TYR A 171 -26.03 -6.73 -11.57
CA TYR A 171 -24.87 -6.30 -10.80
C TYR A 171 -23.71 -5.84 -11.68
N ALA A 172 -23.34 -6.63 -12.70
CA ALA A 172 -22.28 -6.29 -13.64
C ALA A 172 -22.61 -4.99 -14.40
N ARG A 173 -23.86 -4.83 -14.85
CA ARG A 173 -24.32 -3.62 -15.56
C ARG A 173 -24.23 -2.37 -14.68
N ARG A 174 -24.47 -2.52 -13.37
CA ARG A 174 -24.40 -1.42 -12.40
C ARG A 174 -22.96 -1.00 -12.10
N TRP A 175 -22.08 -1.96 -11.80
CA TRP A 175 -20.79 -1.66 -11.17
C TRP A 175 -19.58 -1.75 -12.11
N PHE A 176 -19.56 -2.64 -13.11
CA PHE A 176 -18.39 -2.79 -14.00
C PHE A 176 -18.07 -1.60 -14.91
N PRO A 177 -19.03 -0.74 -15.33
CA PRO A 177 -18.70 0.43 -16.16
C PRO A 177 -17.62 1.33 -15.54
N ASP A 178 -17.62 1.52 -14.22
CA ASP A 178 -16.65 2.36 -13.49
C ASP A 178 -15.20 1.84 -13.60
N PHE A 179 -15.02 0.55 -13.87
CA PHE A 179 -13.71 -0.13 -13.91
C PHE A 179 -13.21 -0.42 -15.32
N THR A 180 -14.03 -0.14 -16.34
CA THR A 180 -13.77 -0.54 -17.74
C THR A 180 -12.46 0.04 -18.28
N ALA A 181 -12.09 1.26 -17.90
CA ALA A 181 -10.86 1.90 -18.37
C ALA A 181 -9.57 1.14 -17.98
N ARG A 182 -9.59 0.42 -16.86
CA ARG A 182 -8.41 -0.28 -16.32
C ARG A 182 -8.50 -1.81 -16.41
N HIS A 183 -9.72 -2.37 -16.38
CA HIS A 183 -9.97 -3.81 -16.20
C HIS A 183 -10.85 -4.42 -17.30
N LEU A 184 -10.90 -3.83 -18.49
CA LEU A 184 -11.73 -4.33 -19.60
C LEU A 184 -11.47 -5.82 -19.93
N PRO A 185 -10.23 -6.31 -20.04
CA PRO A 185 -9.98 -7.73 -20.33
C PRO A 185 -10.57 -8.67 -19.28
N GLU A 186 -10.44 -8.32 -18.00
CA GLU A 186 -10.96 -9.07 -16.87
C GLU A 186 -12.50 -9.05 -16.86
N ILE A 187 -13.10 -7.88 -17.11
CA ILE A 187 -14.56 -7.71 -17.22
C ILE A 187 -15.12 -8.58 -18.35
N GLN A 188 -14.49 -8.57 -19.53
CA GLN A 188 -14.90 -9.41 -20.65
C GLN A 188 -14.85 -10.89 -20.30
N ARG A 189 -13.81 -11.31 -19.57
CA ARG A 189 -13.64 -12.68 -19.09
C ARG A 189 -14.76 -13.07 -18.10
N LEU A 190 -15.10 -12.18 -17.17
CA LEU A 190 -16.18 -12.39 -16.19
C LEU A 190 -17.55 -12.48 -16.85
N LEU A 191 -17.82 -11.61 -17.82
CA LEU A 191 -19.06 -11.65 -18.60
C LEU A 191 -19.14 -12.92 -19.45
N ALA A 192 -18.03 -13.39 -20.03
CA ALA A 192 -18.02 -14.63 -20.80
C ALA A 192 -18.23 -15.89 -19.93
N ALA A 193 -17.84 -15.84 -18.65
CA ALA A 193 -18.03 -16.95 -17.71
C ALA A 193 -19.51 -17.29 -17.48
N ILE A 194 -20.42 -16.33 -17.70
CA ILE A 194 -21.87 -16.53 -17.55
C ILE A 194 -22.42 -17.63 -18.46
N CYS A 195 -21.82 -17.83 -19.63
CA CYS A 195 -22.21 -18.89 -20.56
C CYS A 195 -21.93 -20.30 -20.02
N PHE A 196 -21.18 -20.40 -18.92
CA PHE A 196 -20.75 -21.63 -18.29
C PHE A 196 -21.26 -21.78 -16.86
N THR A 197 -22.27 -21.01 -16.45
CA THR A 197 -22.79 -20.99 -15.05
C THR A 197 -23.07 -22.40 -14.52
N ASP A 198 -23.71 -23.27 -15.31
CA ASP A 198 -24.02 -24.67 -14.92
C ASP A 198 -22.79 -25.59 -14.78
N ARG A 199 -21.63 -25.19 -15.32
CA ARG A 199 -20.40 -26.01 -15.39
C ARG A 199 -19.15 -25.20 -15.08
N LEU A 200 -19.25 -24.20 -14.22
CA LEU A 200 -18.19 -23.21 -14.02
C LEU A 200 -16.88 -23.85 -13.55
N ALA A 201 -16.96 -24.81 -12.62
CA ALA A 201 -15.80 -25.55 -12.10
C ALA A 201 -15.12 -26.49 -13.11
N THR A 202 -15.79 -26.85 -14.22
CA THR A 202 -15.22 -27.69 -15.30
C THR A 202 -14.98 -26.92 -16.59
N SER A 203 -15.21 -25.60 -16.56
CA SER A 203 -15.06 -24.71 -17.70
C SER A 203 -13.64 -24.15 -17.80
N PRO A 204 -13.30 -23.44 -18.90
CA PRO A 204 -12.08 -22.64 -18.99
C PRO A 204 -11.94 -21.52 -17.93
N TYR A 205 -12.99 -21.27 -17.15
CA TYR A 205 -13.07 -20.25 -16.10
C TYR A 205 -13.04 -20.85 -14.68
N ALA A 206 -12.66 -22.12 -14.54
CA ALA A 206 -12.61 -22.81 -13.24
C ALA A 206 -11.69 -22.13 -12.23
N ASP A 207 -10.66 -21.43 -12.69
CA ASP A 207 -9.76 -20.63 -11.86
C ASP A 207 -10.48 -19.45 -11.18
N LEU A 208 -11.52 -18.86 -11.79
CA LEU A 208 -12.29 -17.76 -11.20
C LEU A 208 -13.09 -18.19 -9.96
N VAL A 209 -13.31 -19.49 -9.79
CA VAL A 209 -14.08 -20.10 -8.68
C VAL A 209 -13.16 -20.54 -7.53
N SER A 210 -11.84 -20.43 -7.69
CA SER A 210 -10.89 -20.90 -6.69
C SER A 210 -10.99 -20.13 -5.36
N ASN A 211 -10.90 -20.87 -4.26
CA ASN A 211 -10.84 -20.29 -2.90
C ASN A 211 -9.60 -19.41 -2.67
N ILE A 212 -8.59 -19.47 -3.55
CA ILE A 212 -7.40 -18.63 -3.46
C ILE A 212 -7.76 -17.14 -3.53
N HIS A 213 -8.74 -16.76 -4.36
CA HIS A 213 -9.17 -15.37 -4.50
C HIS A 213 -9.75 -14.79 -3.22
N TRP A 214 -10.42 -15.63 -2.41
CA TRP A 214 -10.92 -15.23 -1.09
C TRP A 214 -9.80 -15.02 -0.09
N GLN A 215 -8.70 -15.77 -0.17
CA GLN A 215 -7.55 -15.58 0.70
C GLN A 215 -6.75 -14.35 0.30
N ASP A 216 -6.52 -14.19 -1.01
CA ASP A 216 -5.80 -13.04 -1.57
C ASP A 216 -6.55 -11.74 -1.25
N ILE A 217 -7.88 -11.71 -1.39
CA ILE A 217 -8.64 -10.49 -1.09
C ILE A 217 -8.64 -10.13 0.39
N GLN A 218 -8.62 -11.12 1.30
CA GLN A 218 -8.50 -10.86 2.74
C GLN A 218 -7.16 -10.20 3.07
N HIS A 219 -6.09 -10.68 2.44
CA HIS A 219 -4.77 -10.09 2.58
C HIS A 219 -4.72 -8.68 2.00
N ASP A 220 -5.21 -8.49 0.77
CA ASP A 220 -5.27 -7.19 0.10
C ASP A 220 -6.13 -6.19 0.89
N PHE A 221 -7.28 -6.61 1.41
CA PHE A 221 -8.14 -5.80 2.25
C PHE A 221 -7.39 -5.33 3.52
N THR A 222 -6.78 -6.26 4.25
CA THR A 222 -6.02 -5.95 5.48
C THR A 222 -4.87 -4.99 5.19
N LYS A 223 -4.18 -5.19 4.07
CA LYS A 223 -3.08 -4.35 3.61
C LYS A 223 -3.54 -2.93 3.29
N GLU A 224 -4.60 -2.77 2.49
CA GLU A 224 -5.14 -1.46 2.15
C GLU A 224 -5.71 -0.76 3.38
N PHE A 225 -6.41 -1.48 4.25
CA PHE A 225 -6.92 -0.97 5.51
C PHE A 225 -5.81 -0.37 6.37
N CYS A 226 -4.75 -1.15 6.66
CA CYS A 226 -3.59 -0.66 7.41
C CYS A 226 -2.95 0.55 6.71
N SER A 227 -2.85 0.50 5.38
CA SER A 227 -2.22 1.56 4.61
C SER A 227 -3.01 2.87 4.60
N LEU A 228 -4.35 2.81 4.69
CA LEU A 228 -5.20 3.99 4.84
C LEU A 228 -5.12 4.59 6.25
N LEU A 229 -4.90 3.77 7.27
CA LEU A 229 -4.58 4.23 8.63
C LEU A 229 -3.16 4.81 8.76
N GLY A 230 -2.38 4.87 7.68
CA GLY A 230 -0.99 5.32 7.71
C GLY A 230 -0.04 4.33 8.40
N MET A 231 -0.45 3.07 8.50
CA MET A 231 0.32 2.00 9.15
C MET A 231 0.97 1.08 8.11
N SER A 232 2.07 0.45 8.49
CA SER A 232 2.69 -0.59 7.67
C SER A 232 1.76 -1.78 7.50
N ALA A 233 1.84 -2.47 6.37
CA ALA A 233 1.07 -3.69 6.13
C ALA A 233 1.54 -4.88 6.98
N GLU A 234 2.74 -4.83 7.55
CA GLU A 234 3.34 -5.82 8.46
C GLU A 234 3.68 -5.16 9.81
N SER A 235 3.60 -5.91 10.92
CA SER A 235 3.87 -5.36 12.25
C SER A 235 5.36 -4.99 12.36
N PRO A 236 5.72 -3.76 12.77
CA PRO A 236 7.12 -3.40 12.96
C PRO A 236 7.84 -4.33 13.94
N LEU A 237 7.14 -4.85 14.95
CA LEU A 237 7.70 -5.83 15.88
C LEU A 237 7.99 -7.16 15.17
N PHE A 238 7.03 -7.65 14.38
CA PHE A 238 7.18 -8.88 13.60
C PHE A 238 8.33 -8.77 12.60
N VAL A 239 8.39 -7.69 11.83
CA VAL A 239 9.47 -7.41 10.89
C VAL A 239 10.82 -7.33 11.60
N SER A 240 10.89 -6.66 12.74
CA SER A 240 12.11 -6.54 13.54
C SER A 240 12.62 -7.89 14.03
N VAL A 241 11.71 -8.76 14.52
CA VAL A 241 12.03 -10.12 14.93
C VAL A 241 12.49 -10.95 13.73
N MET A 242 11.82 -10.85 12.59
CA MET A 242 12.17 -11.58 11.37
C MET A 242 13.53 -11.18 10.81
N VAL A 243 13.81 -9.87 10.70
CA VAL A 243 15.13 -9.38 10.31
C VAL A 243 16.17 -9.82 11.33
N GLY A 244 15.85 -9.77 12.62
CA GLY A 244 16.71 -10.26 13.70
C GLY A 244 17.06 -11.74 13.57
N THR A 245 16.11 -12.62 13.26
CA THR A 245 16.39 -14.07 13.10
C THR A 245 17.28 -14.36 11.89
N ILE A 246 17.18 -13.56 10.82
CA ILE A 246 18.07 -13.63 9.66
C ILE A 246 19.47 -13.12 10.01
N ALA A 247 19.53 -12.01 10.74
CA ALA A 247 20.76 -11.27 11.02
C ALA A 247 21.64 -11.90 12.12
N LEU A 248 21.02 -12.31 13.23
CA LEU A 248 21.69 -12.73 14.45
C LEU A 248 22.72 -13.85 14.25
N PRO A 249 22.45 -14.94 13.49
CA PRO A 249 23.44 -16.00 13.29
C PRO A 249 24.75 -15.48 12.67
N THR A 250 24.64 -14.57 11.71
CA THR A 250 25.78 -13.97 11.02
C THR A 250 26.54 -13.03 11.95
N ILE A 251 25.83 -12.19 12.71
CA ILE A 251 26.42 -11.26 13.69
C ILE A 251 27.17 -12.02 14.79
N ILE A 252 26.57 -13.07 15.37
CA ILE A 252 27.18 -13.89 16.43
C ILE A 252 28.47 -14.56 15.93
N LYS A 253 28.44 -15.11 14.71
CA LYS A 253 29.62 -15.72 14.09
C LYS A 253 30.74 -14.69 13.93
N MET A 254 30.42 -13.49 13.45
CA MET A 254 31.42 -12.44 13.25
C MET A 254 31.98 -11.91 14.58
N ALA A 255 31.12 -11.70 15.59
CA ALA A 255 31.54 -11.31 16.92
C ALA A 255 32.53 -12.31 17.55
N THR A 256 32.32 -13.62 17.31
CA THR A 256 33.24 -14.68 17.77
C THR A 256 34.60 -14.57 17.07
N ILE A 257 34.62 -14.42 15.75
CA ILE A 257 35.86 -14.29 14.96
C ILE A 257 36.65 -13.03 15.36
N MET A 258 35.97 -11.91 15.61
CA MET A 258 36.61 -10.65 15.99
C MET A 258 37.24 -10.73 17.38
N LYS A 259 36.57 -11.40 18.32
CA LYS A 259 37.10 -11.69 19.65
C LYS A 259 38.37 -12.55 19.57
N ASP A 260 38.37 -13.58 18.73
CA ASP A 260 39.54 -14.45 18.54
C ASP A 260 40.72 -13.72 17.88
N LYS A 261 40.44 -12.82 16.93
CA LYS A 261 41.46 -12.05 16.21
C LYS A 261 41.95 -10.80 16.94
N LYS A 262 41.37 -10.45 18.10
CA LYS A 262 41.63 -9.20 18.84
C LYS A 262 41.51 -7.94 17.98
N THR A 263 40.64 -7.98 16.98
CA THR A 263 40.33 -6.84 16.13
C THR A 263 39.10 -6.15 16.69
N GLU A 264 39.24 -4.92 17.16
CA GLU A 264 38.12 -4.09 17.60
C GLU A 264 37.39 -3.51 16.39
N TRP A 265 36.06 -3.61 16.37
CA TRP A 265 35.21 -2.92 15.41
C TRP A 265 35.12 -1.45 15.82
N SER A 266 35.52 -0.53 14.93
CA SER A 266 35.64 0.90 15.25
C SER A 266 34.59 1.79 14.59
N GLN A 267 33.71 1.24 13.74
CA GLN A 267 32.60 2.00 13.16
C GLN A 267 31.40 1.89 14.08
N GLN A 268 31.20 2.94 14.89
CA GLN A 268 29.97 3.10 15.68
C GLN A 268 28.78 3.14 14.71
N ASP A 269 27.70 2.44 15.07
CA ASP A 269 26.43 2.38 14.32
C ASP A 269 26.43 1.59 12.99
N GLU A 270 27.50 0.85 12.66
CA GLU A 270 27.54 -0.04 11.50
C GLU A 270 27.68 -1.52 11.89
N LEU A 271 27.04 -2.41 11.10
CA LEU A 271 27.22 -3.85 11.24
C LEU A 271 28.59 -4.28 10.68
N PRO A 272 29.28 -5.25 11.31
CA PRO A 272 30.60 -5.71 10.86
C PRO A 272 30.58 -6.47 9.53
N VAL A 273 29.38 -6.79 9.03
CA VAL A 273 29.15 -7.53 7.79
C VAL A 273 27.78 -7.18 7.25
N GLU A 274 27.68 -7.10 5.92
CA GLU A 274 26.41 -6.93 5.22
C GLU A 274 25.53 -8.18 5.39
N ILE A 275 24.26 -7.95 5.73
CA ILE A 275 23.30 -9.03 5.96
C ILE A 275 22.38 -9.09 4.73
N PRO A 276 22.46 -10.15 3.92
CA PRO A 276 21.63 -10.27 2.73
C PRO A 276 20.18 -10.50 3.16
N LEU A 277 19.38 -9.44 3.17
CA LEU A 277 17.95 -9.54 3.41
C LEU A 277 17.22 -9.93 2.11
N PRO A 278 16.16 -10.74 2.18
CA PRO A 278 15.29 -11.00 1.03
C PRO A 278 14.61 -9.70 0.59
N GLU A 279 14.21 -9.63 -0.68
CA GLU A 279 13.69 -8.39 -1.30
C GLU A 279 12.47 -7.82 -0.58
N ASN A 280 11.60 -8.67 -0.05
CA ASN A 280 10.42 -8.27 0.71
C ASN A 280 10.71 -7.62 2.08
N LEU A 281 11.97 -7.62 2.53
CA LEU A 281 12.42 -6.96 3.76
C LEU A 281 13.32 -5.74 3.49
N ARG A 282 13.45 -5.32 2.23
CA ARG A 282 14.22 -4.14 1.81
C ARG A 282 13.26 -2.97 1.59
N TYR A 283 12.98 -2.24 2.67
CA TYR A 283 12.00 -1.14 2.66
C TYR A 283 12.54 0.19 2.13
N HIS A 284 13.87 0.33 1.97
CA HIS A 284 14.50 1.56 1.52
C HIS A 284 15.47 1.31 0.38
N SER A 285 15.42 2.17 -0.61
CA SER A 285 16.43 2.29 -1.64
C SER A 285 17.70 2.88 -1.01
N ILE A 286 18.78 2.10 -0.96
CA ILE A 286 20.07 2.56 -0.44
C ILE A 286 20.99 2.88 -1.61
N PHE A 287 21.54 4.09 -1.65
CA PHE A 287 22.61 4.44 -2.58
C PHE A 287 23.94 4.53 -1.83
N ALA A 288 24.91 3.70 -2.21
CA ALA A 288 26.28 3.82 -1.75
C ALA A 288 27.11 4.59 -2.79
N CYS A 289 27.74 5.69 -2.38
CA CYS A 289 28.58 6.48 -3.27
C CYS A 289 29.80 5.66 -3.70
N PRO A 290 30.05 5.50 -4.99
CA PRO A 290 31.19 4.72 -5.44
C PRO A 290 32.56 5.40 -5.25
N VAL A 291 32.55 6.72 -5.05
CA VAL A 291 33.77 7.51 -4.84
C VAL A 291 34.15 7.54 -3.36
N SER A 292 33.22 7.90 -2.48
CA SER A 292 33.49 7.92 -1.03
C SER A 292 33.34 6.56 -0.36
N LYS A 293 32.62 5.62 -1.00
CA LYS A 293 32.21 4.32 -0.44
C LYS A 293 31.31 4.45 0.80
N GLU A 294 30.64 5.60 0.93
CA GLU A 294 29.71 5.91 2.01
C GLU A 294 28.26 5.90 1.48
N GLN A 295 27.32 5.50 2.33
CA GLN A 295 25.88 5.60 2.04
C GLN A 295 25.44 7.06 1.92
N ALA A 296 24.57 7.37 0.96
CA ALA A 296 23.97 8.70 0.85
C ALA A 296 23.01 8.99 2.02
N THR A 297 22.99 10.24 2.46
CA THR A 297 22.08 10.76 3.49
C THR A 297 21.26 11.93 2.95
N GLU A 298 20.36 12.49 3.75
CA GLU A 298 19.62 13.70 3.36
C GLU A 298 20.53 14.93 3.17
N GLU A 299 21.55 15.05 4.02
CA GLU A 299 22.57 16.12 3.96
C GLU A 299 23.58 15.88 2.84
N ASN A 300 23.90 14.62 2.55
CA ASN A 300 24.81 14.18 1.50
C ASN A 300 24.09 13.30 0.45
N PRO A 301 23.14 13.86 -0.32
CA PRO A 301 22.28 13.10 -1.19
C PRO A 301 23.01 12.62 -2.46
N PRO A 302 22.45 11.62 -3.16
CA PRO A 302 22.93 11.21 -4.46
C PRO A 302 22.65 12.29 -5.51
N MET A 303 23.68 12.65 -6.27
CA MET A 303 23.65 13.67 -7.32
C MET A 303 23.98 13.03 -8.66
N MET A 304 23.06 13.12 -9.61
CA MET A 304 23.21 12.63 -10.98
C MET A 304 23.82 13.72 -11.86
N MET A 305 24.93 13.41 -12.52
CA MET A 305 25.55 14.26 -13.54
C MET A 305 24.78 14.17 -14.86
N PRO A 306 24.95 15.13 -15.80
CA PRO A 306 24.32 15.07 -17.13
C PRO A 306 24.64 13.80 -17.94
N CYS A 307 25.72 13.10 -17.61
CA CYS A 307 26.07 11.82 -18.23
C CYS A 307 25.30 10.61 -17.65
N GLY A 308 24.42 10.81 -16.67
CA GLY A 308 23.61 9.77 -16.04
C GLY A 308 24.27 9.05 -14.85
N HIS A 309 25.57 9.24 -14.61
CA HIS A 309 26.24 8.65 -13.43
C HIS A 309 25.92 9.43 -12.16
N VAL A 310 25.80 8.71 -11.04
CA VAL A 310 25.41 9.24 -9.74
C VAL A 310 26.56 9.13 -8.74
N ILE A 311 26.81 10.20 -7.98
CA ILE A 311 27.74 10.24 -6.84
C ILE A 311 27.17 11.15 -5.74
N CYS A 312 27.62 11.02 -4.49
CA CYS A 312 27.15 11.89 -3.41
C CYS A 312 27.57 13.35 -3.58
N LYS A 313 26.75 14.27 -3.05
CA LYS A 313 26.93 15.73 -3.10
C LYS A 313 28.29 16.20 -2.60
N GLU A 314 28.79 15.62 -1.52
CA GLU A 314 30.13 15.93 -1.01
C GLU A 314 31.23 15.50 -1.98
N SER A 315 31.15 14.29 -2.51
CA SER A 315 32.09 13.75 -3.49
C SER A 315 32.12 14.61 -4.76
N LEU A 316 30.95 15.02 -5.24
CA LEU A 316 30.79 15.97 -6.34
C LEU A 316 31.48 17.31 -6.06
N SER A 317 31.28 17.86 -4.85
CA SER A 317 31.85 19.14 -4.43
C SER A 317 33.38 19.07 -4.29
N LYS A 318 33.91 17.95 -3.76
CA LYS A 318 35.34 17.69 -3.64
C LYS A 318 36.01 17.57 -5.02
N LEU A 319 35.37 16.89 -5.97
CA LEU A 319 35.83 16.79 -7.37
C LEU A 319 35.87 18.16 -8.07
N GLY A 320 34.87 19.02 -7.81
CA GLY A 320 34.84 20.39 -8.33
C GLY A 320 35.95 21.30 -7.79
N LYS A 321 36.39 21.11 -6.53
CA LYS A 321 37.45 21.90 -5.88
C LYS A 321 38.87 21.43 -6.22
N GLY A 322 39.06 20.16 -6.57
CA GLY A 322 40.38 19.57 -6.85
C GLY A 322 40.97 19.89 -8.23
N SER A 323 40.25 20.58 -9.10
CA SER A 323 40.70 20.89 -10.46
C SER A 323 41.71 22.05 -10.46
N ARG A 324 43.00 21.74 -10.71
CA ARG A 324 44.13 22.72 -10.71
C ARG A 324 44.07 23.81 -11.80
N ARG A 325 43.05 23.79 -12.66
CA ARG A 325 42.80 24.83 -13.66
C ARG A 325 41.60 25.61 -13.18
N ASN A 326 41.61 26.94 -13.30
CA ASN A 326 40.54 27.89 -12.94
C ASN A 326 39.14 27.63 -13.57
N SER A 327 38.87 26.43 -14.08
CA SER A 327 37.55 25.98 -14.50
C SER A 327 36.85 25.25 -13.35
N SER A 328 35.66 25.71 -12.98
CA SER A 328 34.69 25.05 -12.09
C SER A 328 34.14 23.71 -12.62
N LYS A 329 34.86 23.07 -13.54
CA LYS A 329 34.52 21.82 -14.23
C LYS A 329 35.32 20.66 -13.64
N PHE A 330 34.65 19.52 -13.48
CA PHE A 330 35.25 18.26 -13.07
C PHE A 330 34.89 17.15 -14.06
N LYS A 331 35.67 16.07 -14.06
CA LYS A 331 35.42 14.87 -14.87
C LYS A 331 34.62 13.85 -14.08
N CYS A 332 33.68 13.20 -14.74
CA CYS A 332 32.99 12.05 -14.18
C CYS A 332 34.01 10.92 -13.87
N PRO A 333 33.94 10.25 -12.69
CA PRO A 333 34.82 9.12 -12.38
C PRO A 333 34.65 7.91 -13.29
N TYR A 334 33.50 7.81 -13.97
CA TYR A 334 33.10 6.64 -14.77
C TYR A 334 33.21 6.85 -16.28
N CYS A 335 33.28 8.09 -16.73
CA CYS A 335 33.25 8.39 -18.15
C CYS A 335 34.02 9.68 -18.46
N PRO A 336 34.40 9.95 -19.71
CA PRO A 336 35.20 11.12 -20.07
C PRO A 336 34.43 12.45 -20.01
N SER A 337 33.14 12.43 -19.66
CA SER A 337 32.29 13.63 -19.64
C SER A 337 32.72 14.61 -18.56
N GLU A 338 32.72 15.90 -18.92
CA GLU A 338 33.00 17.01 -18.01
C GLU A 338 31.72 17.78 -17.68
N SER A 339 31.54 18.09 -16.41
CA SER A 339 30.38 18.84 -15.91
C SER A 339 30.77 19.81 -14.80
N THR A 340 29.90 20.76 -14.50
CA THR A 340 30.00 21.63 -13.33
C THR A 340 29.07 21.11 -12.21
N PRO A 341 29.36 21.36 -10.92
CA PRO A 341 28.54 20.85 -9.83
C PRO A 341 27.07 21.29 -9.91
N ASN A 342 26.82 22.48 -10.44
CA ASN A 342 25.48 23.05 -10.59
C ASN A 342 24.62 22.33 -11.65
N GLN A 343 25.23 21.54 -12.54
CA GLN A 343 24.51 20.75 -13.53
C GLN A 343 24.06 19.39 -12.99
N ALA A 344 24.48 19.02 -11.78
CA ALA A 344 24.05 17.77 -11.18
C ALA A 344 22.69 17.94 -10.50
N VAL A 345 21.80 16.99 -10.72
CA VAL A 345 20.44 16.98 -10.16
C VAL A 345 20.39 15.96 -9.03
N ARG A 346 19.72 16.30 -7.92
CA ARG A 346 19.50 15.36 -6.83
C ARG A 346 18.60 14.22 -7.32
N VAL A 347 18.99 12.99 -7.01
CA VAL A 347 18.17 11.80 -7.24
C VAL A 347 17.40 11.48 -5.95
N TYR A 348 16.14 11.10 -6.11
CA TYR A 348 15.28 10.56 -5.07
C TYR A 348 14.94 9.12 -5.47
N PHE A 349 14.99 8.20 -4.50
CA PHE A 349 14.79 6.77 -4.71
C PHE A 349 13.72 6.20 -3.79
#